data_AF-A0A3E0Q3V8-F1
#
_entry.id   AF-A0A3E0Q3V8-F1
#
_cell.length_a   1.000
_cell.length_b   1.000
_cell.length_c   1.000
_cell.angle_alpha   90.00
_cell.angle_beta   90.00
_cell.angle_gamma   90.00
#
_symmetry.space_group_name_H-M   'P 1'
#
loop_
_entity.id
_entity.type
_entity.pdbx_description
1 polymer ?
#
loop_
_entity_poly.entity_id
_entity_poly.type
_entity_poly.pdbx_seq_one_letter_code
_entity_poly.pdbx_strand_id
1 'polypeptide(L)'
;MGDDLILHYDDRLWTYNLSFGGLSVAANHVSTGAGECAKVFGNQVFVAGIGASDMVERTDIDAYDTSEGTLDSGRFDMGYPGIDKVLTKIVVTAEPLPANTQIEVAYSIEGAAFVTVSDTWDTDNETSHTFTVSTSGSSVVGKDFEIRLLLNSTDSSATPTVKSVTAEAISAESRTEYQLEIDAGSIGDGDRATAAALDTLATLAATRTLTTFVDPWGTVEEYEAGVSKTVRVLAVEVPEVGAESQAFATVILREE
;
A
#
# COMPACT_ATOMS: atom_id res chain seq x y z
N MET A 1 17.64 -11.67 -20.38
CA MET A 1 18.01 -10.29 -20.03
C MET A 1 16.72 -9.57 -19.76
N GLY A 2 16.29 -9.54 -18.49
CA GLY A 2 15.22 -8.62 -18.11
C GLY A 2 15.76 -7.21 -18.22
N ASP A 3 14.88 -6.23 -18.39
CA ASP A 3 15.21 -4.82 -18.40
C ASP A 3 15.80 -4.41 -17.03
N ASP A 4 17.05 -4.76 -16.73
CA ASP A 4 17.68 -4.47 -15.46
C ASP A 4 18.70 -3.34 -15.66
N LEU A 5 18.56 -2.26 -14.88
CA LEU A 5 19.50 -1.17 -14.80
C LEU A 5 20.51 -1.47 -13.69
N ILE A 6 21.80 -1.55 -14.04
CA ILE A 6 22.87 -1.77 -13.07
C ILE A 6 23.51 -0.42 -12.71
N LEU A 7 23.64 -0.16 -11.43
CA LEU A 7 24.18 1.08 -10.85
C LEU A 7 25.33 0.75 -9.90
N HIS A 8 26.34 1.61 -9.85
CA HIS A 8 27.37 1.55 -8.81
C HIS A 8 27.19 2.75 -7.88
N TYR A 9 27.05 2.50 -6.58
CA TYR A 9 26.88 3.53 -5.57
C TYR A 9 27.31 3.01 -4.19
N ASP A 10 28.09 3.82 -3.45
CA ASP A 10 28.53 3.55 -2.07
C ASP A 10 29.25 2.20 -1.92
N ASP A 11 30.22 1.93 -2.79
CA ASP A 11 30.96 0.66 -2.86
C ASP A 11 30.02 -0.55 -2.94
N ARG A 12 28.92 -0.45 -3.69
CA ARG A 12 27.99 -1.56 -3.95
C ARG A 12 27.52 -1.53 -5.40
N LEU A 13 27.36 -2.72 -5.96
CA LEU A 13 26.65 -2.91 -7.23
C LEU A 13 25.17 -3.10 -6.91
N TRP A 14 24.34 -2.24 -7.49
CA TRP A 14 22.90 -2.30 -7.37
C TRP A 14 22.29 -2.72 -8.69
N THR A 15 21.25 -3.55 -8.62
CA THR A 15 20.43 -3.93 -9.77
C THR A 15 19.02 -3.41 -9.55
N TYR A 16 18.55 -2.59 -10.47
CA TYR A 16 17.17 -2.11 -10.52
C TYR A 16 16.41 -2.82 -11.64
N ASN A 17 15.42 -3.62 -11.27
CA ASN A 17 14.60 -4.32 -12.25
C ASN A 17 13.52 -3.39 -12.80
N LEU A 18 13.60 -3.01 -14.08
CA LEU A 18 12.66 -2.09 -14.73
C LEU A 18 11.28 -2.73 -14.97
N SER A 19 11.15 -4.06 -14.92
CA SER A 19 9.87 -4.76 -15.09
C SER A 19 9.02 -4.78 -13.81
N PHE A 20 9.66 -4.85 -12.63
CA PHE A 20 8.98 -4.98 -11.33
C PHE A 20 9.29 -3.84 -10.35
N GLY A 21 10.18 -2.91 -10.70
CA GLY A 21 10.47 -1.70 -9.93
C GLY A 21 11.24 -1.93 -8.63
N GLY A 22 12.01 -3.00 -8.53
CA GLY A 22 12.78 -3.36 -7.33
C GLY A 22 14.26 -3.00 -7.44
N LEU A 23 14.84 -2.45 -6.37
CA LEU A 23 16.28 -2.21 -6.22
C LEU A 23 16.87 -3.26 -5.28
N SER A 24 17.93 -3.96 -5.70
CA SER A 24 18.61 -4.97 -4.89
C SER A 24 20.13 -4.79 -4.97
N VAL A 25 20.85 -5.17 -3.91
CA VAL A 25 22.32 -5.22 -3.93
C VAL A 25 22.72 -6.53 -4.61
N ALA A 26 23.45 -6.43 -5.72
CA ALA A 26 24.00 -7.58 -6.41
C ALA A 26 25.38 -7.98 -5.86
N ALA A 27 26.13 -7.02 -5.29
CA ALA A 27 27.42 -7.28 -4.65
C ALA A 27 27.82 -6.14 -3.69
N ASN A 28 28.53 -6.49 -2.61
CA ASN A 28 29.24 -5.54 -1.74
C ASN A 28 30.70 -5.37 -2.21
N HIS A 29 31.23 -4.15 -2.21
CA HIS A 29 32.59 -3.79 -2.61
C HIS A 29 33.33 -3.03 -1.48
N VAL A 30 34.67 -3.01 -1.56
CA VAL A 30 35.59 -2.21 -0.73
C VAL A 30 36.58 -1.53 -1.68
N SER A 31 36.34 -0.28 -2.08
CA SER A 31 37.19 0.45 -3.05
C SER A 31 38.17 1.42 -2.37
N THR A 32 39.38 1.59 -2.92
CA THR A 32 40.36 2.62 -2.48
C THR A 32 40.97 3.48 -3.60
N GLY A 33 40.47 3.46 -4.85
CA GLY A 33 40.86 4.50 -5.82
C GLY A 33 40.72 4.21 -7.32
N ALA A 34 40.10 5.17 -8.00
CA ALA A 34 40.16 5.62 -9.40
C ALA A 34 40.22 4.60 -10.56
N GLY A 35 39.16 4.62 -11.38
CA GLY A 35 39.17 4.13 -12.76
C GLY A 35 38.39 2.83 -12.97
N GLU A 36 37.21 2.72 -12.37
CA GLU A 36 36.37 1.53 -12.53
C GLU A 36 35.77 1.49 -13.93
N CYS A 37 35.96 0.38 -14.63
CA CYS A 37 35.23 0.08 -15.85
C CYS A 37 34.46 -1.23 -15.68
N ALA A 38 33.15 -1.16 -15.87
CA ALA A 38 32.27 -2.32 -15.86
C ALA A 38 31.96 -2.76 -17.29
N LYS A 39 32.01 -4.06 -17.57
CA LYS A 39 31.61 -4.63 -18.85
C LYS A 39 30.79 -5.90 -18.61
N VAL A 40 29.69 -6.02 -19.33
CA VAL A 40 28.81 -7.19 -19.27
C VAL A 40 29.17 -8.18 -20.38
N PHE A 41 29.33 -9.46 -20.05
CA PHE A 41 29.46 -10.55 -21.00
C PHE A 41 28.46 -11.66 -20.65
N GLY A 42 27.44 -11.84 -21.48
CA GLY A 42 26.37 -12.80 -21.20
C GLY A 42 25.62 -12.42 -19.91
N ASN A 43 25.58 -13.33 -18.96
CA ASN A 43 24.98 -13.13 -17.62
C ASN A 43 26.00 -12.66 -16.58
N GLN A 44 27.22 -12.29 -16.95
CA GLN A 44 28.27 -11.92 -16.00
C GLN A 44 28.63 -10.45 -16.12
N VAL A 45 28.82 -9.80 -14.98
CA VAL A 45 29.36 -8.43 -14.90
C VAL A 45 30.82 -8.52 -14.49
N PHE A 46 31.69 -7.89 -15.28
CA PHE A 46 33.11 -7.78 -14.99
C PHE A 46 33.43 -6.35 -14.61
N VAL A 47 34.04 -6.16 -13.45
CA VAL A 47 34.49 -4.85 -12.98
C VAL A 47 36.02 -4.89 -12.86
N ALA A 48 36.69 -3.96 -13.54
CA ALA A 48 38.14 -3.83 -13.49
C ALA A 48 38.54 -2.51 -12.81
N GLY A 49 39.74 -2.51 -12.20
CA GLY A 49 40.27 -1.35 -11.47
C GLY A 49 39.99 -1.39 -9.97
N ILE A 50 39.77 -2.58 -9.41
CA ILE A 50 39.46 -2.78 -8.00
C ILE A 50 40.75 -2.91 -7.18
N GLY A 51 41.00 -1.96 -6.27
CA GLY A 51 42.14 -1.95 -5.36
C GLY A 51 43.48 -1.55 -5.98
N ALA A 52 44.58 -1.73 -5.25
CA ALA A 52 45.94 -1.33 -5.65
C ALA A 52 46.60 -2.25 -6.70
N SER A 53 45.89 -3.28 -7.15
CA SER A 53 46.34 -4.25 -8.15
C SER A 53 45.24 -4.40 -9.19
N ASP A 54 45.61 -4.49 -10.48
CA ASP A 54 44.73 -4.62 -11.64
C ASP A 54 43.86 -5.90 -11.63
N MET A 55 42.99 -6.05 -10.63
CA MET A 55 42.09 -7.18 -10.46
C MET A 55 40.82 -6.95 -11.29
N VAL A 56 40.35 -8.04 -11.89
CA VAL A 56 39.05 -8.12 -12.55
C VAL A 56 38.18 -9.03 -11.69
N GLU A 57 37.13 -8.47 -11.11
CA GLU A 57 36.12 -9.27 -10.41
C GLU A 57 35.03 -9.69 -11.38
N ARG A 58 34.55 -10.92 -11.20
CA ARG A 58 33.44 -11.49 -11.95
C ARG A 58 32.27 -11.66 -11.01
N THR A 59 31.23 -10.86 -11.21
CA THR A 59 29.94 -11.09 -10.56
C THR A 59 29.23 -12.20 -11.32
N ASP A 60 29.03 -13.32 -10.65
CA ASP A 60 28.24 -14.44 -11.14
C ASP A 60 26.80 -14.25 -10.69
N ILE A 61 25.92 -13.83 -11.59
CA ILE A 61 24.52 -13.52 -11.22
C ILE A 61 23.71 -14.78 -10.87
N ASP A 62 24.26 -15.97 -11.13
CA ASP A 62 23.67 -17.24 -10.72
C ASP A 62 24.16 -17.67 -9.32
N ALA A 63 25.17 -16.99 -8.76
CA ALA A 63 25.69 -17.23 -7.43
C ALA A 63 25.29 -16.08 -6.49
N TYR A 64 24.23 -16.31 -5.72
CA TYR A 64 23.82 -15.39 -4.66
C TYR A 64 24.64 -15.65 -3.40
N ASP A 65 24.97 -14.60 -2.67
CA ASP A 65 25.49 -14.75 -1.31
C ASP A 65 24.42 -15.50 -0.50
N THR A 66 24.82 -16.59 0.16
CA THR A 66 23.91 -17.44 0.95
C THR A 66 23.84 -16.99 2.41
N SER A 67 24.47 -15.85 2.72
CA SER A 67 24.27 -15.13 3.98
C SER A 67 22.87 -14.53 4.09
N GLU A 68 22.50 -14.14 5.32
CA GLU A 68 21.30 -13.34 5.60
C GLU A 68 21.19 -12.17 4.61
N GLY A 69 20.07 -12.10 3.90
CA GLY A 69 19.83 -11.10 2.86
C GLY A 69 18.55 -10.33 3.14
N THR A 70 18.51 -9.05 2.77
CA THR A 70 17.29 -8.23 2.89
C THR A 70 16.75 -7.87 1.52
N LEU A 71 15.43 -7.96 1.36
CA LEU A 71 14.70 -7.44 0.21
C LEU A 71 13.78 -6.30 0.67
N ASP A 72 14.05 -5.09 0.21
CA ASP A 72 13.30 -3.90 0.60
C ASP A 72 12.39 -3.45 -0.54
N SER A 73 11.13 -3.15 -0.23
CA SER A 73 10.26 -2.42 -1.14
C SER A 73 10.65 -0.95 -1.19
N GLY A 74 10.23 -0.25 -2.24
CA GLY A 74 10.10 1.21 -2.15
C GLY A 74 9.00 1.62 -1.17
N ARG A 75 8.91 2.92 -0.90
CA ARG A 75 7.75 3.51 -0.20
C ARG A 75 6.51 3.43 -1.09
N PHE A 76 5.40 3.01 -0.51
CA PHE A 76 4.12 3.00 -1.19
C PHE A 76 2.98 3.43 -0.26
N ASP A 77 2.00 4.12 -0.83
CA ASP A 77 0.82 4.66 -0.13
C ASP A 77 -0.46 3.89 -0.50
N MET A 78 -0.31 2.73 -1.13
CA MET A 78 -1.40 1.89 -1.64
C MET A 78 -2.37 2.62 -2.58
N GLY A 79 -1.92 3.69 -3.24
CA GLY A 79 -2.71 4.51 -4.16
C GLY A 79 -3.57 5.59 -3.51
N TYR A 80 -3.45 5.79 -2.19
CA TYR A 80 -4.24 6.76 -1.43
C TYR A 80 -3.32 7.69 -0.61
N PRO A 81 -2.66 8.67 -1.25
CA PRO A 81 -1.73 9.57 -0.56
C PRO A 81 -2.42 10.38 0.53
N GLY A 82 -1.74 10.59 1.65
CA GLY A 82 -2.20 11.49 2.72
C GLY A 82 -3.25 10.92 3.66
N ILE A 83 -3.81 9.73 3.38
CA ILE A 83 -4.86 9.10 4.19
C ILE A 83 -4.23 8.06 5.12
N ASP A 84 -4.60 8.10 6.40
CA ASP A 84 -4.15 7.11 7.38
C ASP A 84 -4.81 5.74 7.12
N LYS A 85 -3.99 4.68 7.16
CA LYS A 85 -4.39 3.31 6.88
C LYS A 85 -3.88 2.41 7.98
N VAL A 86 -4.64 1.37 8.30
CA VAL A 86 -4.21 0.28 9.19
C VAL A 86 -3.63 -0.84 8.32
N LEU A 87 -2.33 -1.07 8.39
CA LEU A 87 -1.67 -2.19 7.73
C LEU A 87 -2.08 -3.49 8.43
N THR A 88 -2.89 -4.33 7.78
CA THR A 88 -3.51 -5.49 8.42
C THR A 88 -2.62 -6.72 8.35
N LYS A 89 -2.18 -7.08 7.13
CA LYS A 89 -1.38 -8.28 6.90
C LYS A 89 -0.45 -8.13 5.69
N ILE A 90 0.59 -8.96 5.68
CA ILE A 90 1.52 -9.09 4.57
C ILE A 90 1.53 -10.57 4.18
N VAL A 91 1.28 -10.85 2.91
CA VAL A 91 1.32 -12.20 2.35
C VAL A 91 2.55 -12.33 1.48
N VAL A 92 3.40 -13.30 1.80
CA VAL A 92 4.61 -13.60 1.01
C VAL A 92 4.37 -14.94 0.32
N THR A 93 4.67 -15.01 -0.98
CA THR A 93 4.71 -16.28 -1.72
C THR A 93 6.12 -16.54 -2.21
N ALA A 94 6.51 -17.81 -2.22
CA ALA A 94 7.84 -18.25 -2.60
C ALA A 94 7.79 -19.54 -3.43
N GLU A 95 8.94 -19.98 -3.93
CA GLU A 95 9.14 -21.41 -4.18
C GLU A 95 9.04 -22.21 -2.89
N PRO A 96 8.80 -23.54 -2.94
CA PRO A 96 8.76 -24.37 -1.74
C PRO A 96 9.97 -24.08 -0.86
N LEU A 97 9.70 -23.60 0.37
CA LEU A 97 10.75 -23.11 1.25
C LEU A 97 11.76 -24.23 1.52
N PRO A 98 13.05 -24.05 1.15
CA PRO A 98 14.04 -25.09 1.40
C PRO A 98 14.22 -25.35 2.90
N ALA A 99 14.63 -26.57 3.25
CA ALA A 99 14.91 -26.90 4.64
C ALA A 99 15.99 -25.99 5.23
N ASN A 100 15.86 -25.67 6.51
CA ASN A 100 16.79 -24.82 7.26
C ASN A 100 16.88 -23.36 6.76
N THR A 101 15.83 -22.89 6.09
CA THR A 101 15.67 -21.50 5.67
C THR A 101 14.46 -20.87 6.33
N GLN A 102 14.48 -19.55 6.49
CA GLN A 102 13.35 -18.80 7.05
C GLN A 102 13.20 -17.44 6.37
N ILE A 103 11.98 -16.92 6.39
CA ILE A 103 11.63 -15.57 5.97
C ILE A 103 10.99 -14.84 7.15
N GLU A 104 11.53 -13.67 7.49
CA GLU A 104 10.91 -12.73 8.40
C GLU A 104 10.46 -11.48 7.63
N VAL A 105 9.48 -10.77 8.19
CA VAL A 105 8.97 -9.53 7.61
C VAL A 105 9.13 -8.41 8.61
N ALA A 106 9.61 -7.26 8.14
CA ALA A 106 9.58 -6.01 8.85
C ALA A 106 8.84 -4.95 8.03
N TYR A 107 8.27 -3.95 8.70
CA TYR A 107 7.63 -2.82 8.07
C TYR A 107 8.18 -1.50 8.61
N SER A 108 8.19 -0.46 7.78
CA SER A 108 8.39 0.93 8.18
C SER A 108 7.12 1.73 7.90
N ILE A 109 6.87 2.73 8.74
CA ILE A 109 5.76 3.67 8.60
C ILE A 109 6.35 5.05 8.34
N GLU A 110 5.92 5.71 7.27
CA GLU A 110 6.28 7.10 6.97
C GLU A 110 7.81 7.36 6.93
N GLY A 111 8.63 6.33 6.63
CA GLY A 111 10.09 6.40 6.60
C GLY A 111 10.78 6.27 7.97
N ALA A 112 10.07 5.79 8.99
CA ALA A 112 10.65 5.46 10.29
C ALA A 112 11.59 4.24 10.23
N ALA A 113 12.16 3.85 11.38
CA ALA A 113 12.91 2.61 11.48
C ALA A 113 12.00 1.39 11.24
N PHE A 114 12.54 0.36 10.59
CA PHE A 114 11.84 -0.90 10.39
C PHE A 114 11.54 -1.59 11.72
N VAL A 115 10.33 -2.12 11.84
CA VAL A 115 9.84 -2.92 12.96
C VAL A 115 9.52 -4.32 12.46
N THR A 116 10.16 -5.34 13.04
CA THR A 116 9.92 -6.75 12.68
C THR A 116 8.54 -7.18 13.17
N VAL A 117 7.78 -7.84 12.29
CA VAL A 117 6.53 -8.52 12.65
C VAL A 117 6.87 -9.68 13.57
N SER A 118 6.09 -9.88 14.63
CA SER A 118 6.32 -10.96 15.61
C SER A 118 5.84 -12.31 15.07
N ASP A 119 6.39 -12.74 13.94
CA ASP A 119 6.10 -13.99 13.25
C ASP A 119 7.27 -14.34 12.29
N THR A 120 7.48 -15.64 12.06
CA THR A 120 8.56 -16.16 11.22
C THR A 120 8.01 -17.28 10.35
N TRP A 121 8.38 -17.28 9.07
CA TRP A 121 8.05 -18.35 8.15
C TRP A 121 9.23 -19.29 7.99
N ASP A 122 9.16 -20.48 8.58
CA ASP A 122 10.24 -21.47 8.64
C ASP A 122 9.78 -22.90 8.32
N THR A 123 8.56 -23.07 7.79
CA THR A 123 8.01 -24.41 7.48
C THR A 123 8.50 -24.91 6.14
N ASP A 124 9.25 -26.02 6.15
CA ASP A 124 9.75 -26.71 4.95
C ASP A 124 8.64 -26.98 3.90
N ASN A 125 8.95 -26.68 2.64
CA ASN A 125 8.09 -26.87 1.46
C ASN A 125 6.80 -26.05 1.43
N GLU A 126 6.54 -25.21 2.43
CA GLU A 126 5.45 -24.23 2.34
C GLU A 126 5.75 -23.22 1.22
N THR A 127 4.71 -22.72 0.56
CA THR A 127 4.84 -21.83 -0.61
C THR A 127 4.21 -20.45 -0.42
N SER A 128 3.48 -20.26 0.69
CA SER A 128 2.86 -18.99 1.03
C SER A 128 2.71 -18.89 2.54
N HIS A 129 2.99 -17.73 3.10
CA HIS A 129 2.74 -17.43 4.51
C HIS A 129 2.07 -16.06 4.67
N THR A 130 1.23 -15.92 5.70
CA THR A 130 0.53 -14.67 6.01
C THR A 130 0.99 -14.14 7.35
N PHE A 131 1.76 -13.05 7.30
CA PHE A 131 2.22 -12.31 8.47
C PHE A 131 1.12 -11.35 8.91
N THR A 132 0.62 -11.52 10.13
CA THR A 132 -0.38 -10.61 10.71
C THR A 132 0.32 -9.40 11.34
N VAL A 133 0.05 -8.20 10.82
CA VAL A 133 0.72 -6.96 11.25
C VAL A 133 -0.11 -6.24 12.31
N SER A 134 -1.40 -6.06 12.06
CA SER A 134 -2.35 -5.50 13.02
C SER A 134 -3.28 -6.58 13.54
N THR A 135 -3.57 -6.53 14.84
CA THR A 135 -4.49 -7.41 15.54
C THR A 135 -5.59 -6.59 16.21
N SER A 136 -6.55 -7.26 16.87
CA SER A 136 -7.56 -6.56 17.67
C SER A 136 -6.99 -5.78 18.87
N GLY A 137 -5.76 -6.10 19.31
CA GLY A 137 -5.10 -5.45 20.44
C GLY A 137 -4.00 -4.45 20.06
N SER A 138 -3.62 -4.37 18.78
CA SER A 138 -2.54 -3.50 18.30
C SER A 138 -2.76 -3.15 16.84
N SER A 139 -2.69 -1.87 16.48
CA SER A 139 -2.88 -1.39 15.11
C SER A 139 -1.67 -0.61 14.64
N VAL A 140 -1.21 -0.94 13.44
CA VAL A 140 -0.11 -0.27 12.74
C VAL A 140 -0.72 0.72 11.77
N VAL A 141 -0.70 1.99 12.14
CA VAL A 141 -1.36 3.07 11.38
C VAL A 141 -0.33 3.96 10.70
N GLY A 142 -0.52 4.25 9.42
CA GLY A 142 0.36 5.11 8.64
C GLY A 142 -0.22 5.54 7.29
N LYS A 143 0.38 6.56 6.67
CA LYS A 143 -0.01 7.03 5.32
C LYS A 143 0.70 6.28 4.21
N ASP A 144 1.96 5.94 4.42
CA ASP A 144 2.80 5.15 3.52
C ASP A 144 3.63 4.13 4.30
N PHE A 145 4.02 3.08 3.61
CA PHE A 145 4.70 1.93 4.17
C PHE A 145 5.90 1.52 3.31
N GLU A 146 6.88 0.90 3.96
CA GLU A 146 7.94 0.11 3.32
C GLU A 146 7.91 -1.28 3.93
N ILE A 147 8.10 -2.32 3.13
CA ILE A 147 8.20 -3.70 3.58
C ILE A 147 9.63 -4.19 3.35
N ARG A 148 10.21 -4.83 4.36
CA ARG A 148 11.49 -5.52 4.29
C ARG A 148 11.27 -7.00 4.54
N LEU A 149 11.78 -7.85 3.67
CA LEU A 149 11.96 -9.26 3.95
C LEU A 149 13.37 -9.49 4.47
N LEU A 150 13.51 -10.31 5.50
CA LEU A 150 14.80 -10.85 5.93
C LEU A 150 14.81 -12.33 5.57
N LEU A 151 15.72 -12.70 4.68
CA LEU A 151 15.90 -14.06 4.19
C LEU A 151 17.09 -14.65 4.95
N ASN A 152 16.84 -15.63 5.81
CA ASN A 152 17.91 -16.28 6.57
C ASN A 152 18.00 -17.75 6.18
N SER A 153 19.21 -18.29 6.22
CA SER A 153 19.48 -19.70 6.02
C SER A 153 20.61 -20.15 6.93
N THR A 154 20.47 -21.33 7.50
CA THR A 154 21.61 -22.01 8.17
C THR A 154 22.28 -23.05 7.25
N ASP A 155 21.73 -23.26 6.05
CA ASP A 155 22.34 -24.04 4.98
C ASP A 155 22.88 -23.09 3.89
N SER A 156 24.20 -22.98 3.80
CA SER A 156 24.87 -22.11 2.83
C SER A 156 24.68 -22.52 1.37
N SER A 157 23.94 -23.59 1.09
CA SER A 157 23.56 -24.03 -0.26
C SER A 157 22.10 -23.79 -0.62
N ALA A 158 21.30 -23.25 0.32
CA ALA A 158 19.88 -23.01 0.15
C ALA A 158 19.51 -21.57 0.52
N THR A 159 18.75 -20.91 -0.34
CA THR A 159 18.23 -19.56 -0.12
C THR A 159 16.74 -19.54 -0.45
N PRO A 160 15.88 -18.91 0.36
CA PRO A 160 14.47 -18.72 0.00
C PRO A 160 14.31 -17.93 -1.31
N THR A 161 13.53 -18.45 -2.25
CA THR A 161 13.20 -17.76 -3.52
C THR A 161 11.82 -17.12 -3.43
N VAL A 162 11.76 -15.82 -3.11
CA VAL A 162 10.51 -15.06 -3.02
C VAL A 162 9.95 -14.77 -4.41
N LYS A 163 8.65 -15.00 -4.61
CA LYS A 163 7.92 -14.74 -5.86
C LYS A 163 7.10 -13.46 -5.81
N SER A 164 6.41 -13.22 -4.70
CA SER A 164 5.61 -12.01 -4.54
C SER A 164 5.43 -11.64 -3.07
N VAL A 165 5.21 -10.34 -2.84
CA VAL A 165 4.84 -9.77 -1.55
C VAL A 165 3.61 -8.91 -1.77
N THR A 166 2.54 -9.19 -1.03
CA THR A 166 1.29 -8.44 -1.08
C THR A 166 1.00 -7.88 0.31
N ALA A 167 0.88 -6.56 0.42
CA ALA A 167 0.44 -5.90 1.63
C ALA A 167 -1.05 -5.55 1.54
N GLU A 168 -1.79 -5.76 2.62
CA GLU A 168 -3.19 -5.38 2.74
C GLU A 168 -3.37 -4.34 3.85
N ALA A 169 -4.13 -3.30 3.58
CA ALA A 169 -4.54 -2.33 4.60
C ALA A 169 -6.01 -1.94 4.44
N ILE A 170 -6.56 -1.40 5.52
CA ILE A 170 -7.88 -0.80 5.56
C ILE A 170 -7.75 0.68 5.95
N SER A 171 -8.79 1.48 5.68
CA SER A 171 -8.86 2.86 6.19
C SER A 171 -8.74 2.87 7.72
N ALA A 172 -7.88 3.73 8.28
CA ALA A 172 -7.81 3.94 9.73
C ALA A 172 -8.96 4.80 10.24
N GLU A 173 -9.50 5.66 9.38
CA GLU A 173 -10.70 6.43 9.66
C GLU A 173 -11.93 5.56 9.46
N SER A 174 -12.75 5.44 10.51
CA SER A 174 -14.14 5.03 10.38
C SER A 174 -14.91 6.15 9.70
N ARG A 175 -15.49 5.88 8.54
CA ARG A 175 -16.37 6.85 7.87
C ARG A 175 -17.81 6.56 8.24
N THR A 176 -18.51 7.57 8.71
CA THR A 176 -19.95 7.48 8.95
C THR A 176 -20.67 7.73 7.64
N GLU A 177 -21.50 6.79 7.22
CA GLU A 177 -22.45 7.00 6.13
C GLU A 177 -23.85 7.24 6.72
N TYR A 178 -24.47 8.33 6.29
CA TYR A 178 -25.84 8.69 6.67
C TYR A 178 -26.74 8.39 5.47
N GLN A 179 -27.83 7.65 5.71
CA GLN A 179 -28.91 7.51 4.75
C GLN A 179 -30.07 8.37 5.25
N LEU A 180 -30.39 9.42 4.50
CA LEU A 180 -31.43 10.39 4.85
C LEU A 180 -32.60 10.27 3.87
N GLU A 181 -33.82 10.28 4.39
CA GLU A 181 -35.02 10.45 3.58
C GLU A 181 -35.43 11.92 3.61
N ILE A 182 -35.50 12.56 2.45
CA ILE A 182 -35.85 13.97 2.29
C ILE A 182 -37.23 14.05 1.64
N ASP A 183 -38.17 14.71 2.31
CA ASP A 183 -39.45 15.08 1.71
C ASP A 183 -39.21 16.15 0.63
N ALA A 184 -39.42 15.81 -0.63
CA ALA A 184 -39.30 16.70 -1.77
C ALA A 184 -40.60 17.46 -2.10
N GLY A 185 -41.56 17.44 -1.17
CA GLY A 185 -42.83 18.15 -1.25
C GLY A 185 -43.89 17.43 -2.07
N SER A 186 -45.12 17.93 -1.98
CA SER A 186 -46.23 17.47 -2.80
C SER A 186 -46.16 18.07 -4.20
N ILE A 187 -46.35 17.24 -5.23
CA ILE A 187 -46.20 17.62 -6.65
C ILE A 187 -47.38 18.52 -7.14
N GLY A 188 -48.33 18.84 -6.26
CA GLY A 188 -49.40 19.81 -6.52
C GLY A 188 -48.96 21.23 -6.19
N ASP A 189 -48.92 22.09 -7.21
CA ASP A 189 -48.69 23.54 -7.17
C ASP A 189 -47.24 24.02 -6.95
N GLY A 190 -46.40 23.86 -7.99
CA GLY A 190 -45.51 24.93 -8.44
C GLY A 190 -44.31 25.33 -7.56
N ASP A 191 -44.04 24.64 -6.46
CA ASP A 191 -42.88 24.94 -5.61
C ASP A 191 -41.57 24.47 -6.28
N ARG A 192 -41.00 25.34 -7.11
CA ARG A 192 -39.70 25.13 -7.80
C ARG A 192 -38.51 24.94 -6.85
N ALA A 193 -38.66 25.24 -5.56
CA ALA A 193 -37.60 25.16 -4.58
C ALA A 193 -37.13 23.72 -4.32
N THR A 194 -38.01 22.72 -4.38
CA THR A 194 -37.66 21.30 -4.13
C THR A 194 -36.97 20.64 -5.32
N ALA A 195 -37.37 20.96 -6.56
CA ALA A 195 -36.67 20.49 -7.76
C ALA A 195 -35.23 21.02 -7.82
N ALA A 196 -35.01 22.30 -7.52
CA ALA A 196 -33.68 22.89 -7.49
C ALA A 196 -32.78 22.30 -6.39
N ALA A 197 -33.36 21.92 -5.23
CA ALA A 197 -32.63 21.25 -4.16
C ALA A 197 -32.21 19.82 -4.56
N LEU A 198 -33.11 19.05 -5.17
CA LEU A 198 -32.78 17.72 -5.71
C LEU A 198 -31.74 17.80 -6.84
N ASP A 199 -31.84 18.77 -7.75
CA ASP A 199 -30.83 19.01 -8.80
C ASP A 199 -29.46 19.36 -8.20
N THR A 200 -29.45 20.15 -7.11
CA THR A 200 -28.22 20.49 -6.38
C THR A 200 -27.62 19.23 -5.75
N LEU A 201 -28.43 18.41 -5.08
CA LEU A 201 -27.98 17.15 -4.47
C LEU A 201 -27.48 16.16 -5.53
N ALA A 202 -28.18 16.03 -6.66
CA ALA A 202 -27.77 15.19 -7.78
C ALA A 202 -26.43 15.69 -8.39
N THR A 203 -26.25 17.00 -8.50
CA THR A 203 -24.99 17.62 -8.93
C THR A 203 -23.87 17.35 -7.94
N LEU A 204 -24.12 17.46 -6.63
CA LEU A 204 -23.15 17.13 -5.59
C LEU A 204 -22.77 15.64 -5.64
N ALA A 205 -23.74 14.75 -5.88
CA ALA A 205 -23.49 13.31 -6.05
C ALA A 205 -22.65 12.99 -7.29
N ALA A 206 -22.92 13.67 -8.42
CA ALA A 206 -22.19 13.49 -9.67
C ALA A 206 -20.77 14.05 -9.60
N THR A 207 -20.60 15.24 -9.02
CA THR A 207 -19.30 15.93 -8.91
C THR A 207 -18.46 15.44 -7.74
N ARG A 208 -19.08 14.73 -6.78
CA ARG A 208 -18.46 14.31 -5.53
C ARG A 208 -17.89 15.49 -4.75
N THR A 209 -18.46 16.68 -4.88
CA THR A 209 -17.95 17.88 -4.20
C THR A 209 -18.18 17.77 -2.68
N LEU A 210 -17.20 18.17 -1.87
CA LEU A 210 -17.35 18.27 -0.42
C LEU A 210 -18.34 19.39 -0.09
N THR A 211 -19.29 19.12 0.79
CA THR A 211 -20.29 20.09 1.25
C THR A 211 -20.43 20.01 2.77
N THR A 212 -21.05 21.02 3.36
CA THR A 212 -21.36 21.02 4.78
C THR A 212 -22.76 20.47 4.98
N PHE A 213 -22.87 19.39 5.74
CA PHE A 213 -24.13 18.90 6.28
C PHE A 213 -24.29 19.44 7.70
N VAL A 214 -25.39 20.14 7.93
CA VAL A 214 -25.80 20.57 9.27
C VAL A 214 -26.92 19.64 9.70
N ASP A 215 -26.71 18.90 10.78
CA ASP A 215 -27.72 18.01 11.32
C ASP A 215 -28.97 18.82 11.72
N PRO A 216 -30.13 18.64 11.04
CA PRO A 216 -31.33 19.40 11.32
C PRO A 216 -32.06 18.91 12.59
N TRP A 217 -31.71 17.73 13.12
CA TRP A 217 -32.39 17.09 14.25
C TRP A 217 -31.81 17.45 15.62
N GLY A 218 -30.98 18.51 15.68
CA GLY A 218 -30.23 19.00 16.84
C GLY A 218 -31.05 19.47 18.06
N THR A 219 -32.11 18.77 18.46
CA THR A 219 -32.86 18.97 19.71
C THR A 219 -33.32 17.68 20.38
N VAL A 220 -33.06 16.50 19.80
CA VAL A 220 -33.30 15.22 20.49
C VAL A 220 -32.11 14.96 21.44
N GLU A 221 -32.37 14.72 22.73
CA GLU A 221 -31.37 14.61 23.83
C GLU A 221 -30.17 13.67 23.56
N GLU A 222 -30.22 12.82 22.53
CA GLU A 222 -29.16 11.87 22.15
C GLU A 222 -28.12 12.42 21.17
N TYR A 223 -28.33 13.58 20.51
CA TYR A 223 -27.41 14.11 19.49
C TYR A 223 -27.04 15.56 19.76
N GLU A 224 -25.74 15.88 19.76
CA GLU A 224 -25.26 17.25 20.00
C GLU A 224 -25.76 18.20 18.90
N ALA A 225 -26.51 19.21 19.32
CA ALA A 225 -27.15 20.17 18.43
C ALA A 225 -26.16 20.94 17.56
N GLY A 226 -26.43 21.03 16.25
CA GLY A 226 -25.79 22.00 15.36
C GLY A 226 -24.34 21.68 14.96
N VAL A 227 -23.92 20.42 15.07
CA VAL A 227 -22.62 19.99 14.55
C VAL A 227 -22.64 19.98 13.03
N SER A 228 -21.90 20.91 12.43
CA SER A 228 -21.60 20.91 11.00
C SER A 228 -20.58 19.83 10.68
N LYS A 229 -20.93 18.92 9.76
CA LYS A 229 -20.06 17.86 9.27
C LYS A 229 -19.65 18.15 7.83
N THR A 230 -18.38 17.92 7.51
CA THR A 230 -17.95 17.90 6.10
C THR A 230 -18.35 16.55 5.53
N VAL A 231 -19.19 16.56 4.50
CA VAL A 231 -19.71 15.35 3.88
C VAL A 231 -19.57 15.38 2.37
N ARG A 232 -19.68 14.20 1.78
CA ARG A 232 -19.85 14.00 0.34
C ARG A 232 -21.20 13.34 0.10
N VAL A 233 -21.97 13.87 -0.87
CA VAL A 233 -23.17 13.17 -1.35
C VAL A 233 -22.72 12.00 -2.22
N LEU A 234 -23.11 10.79 -1.86
CA LEU A 234 -22.74 9.57 -2.59
C LEU A 234 -23.77 9.16 -3.63
N ALA A 235 -25.04 9.33 -3.29
CA ALA A 235 -26.17 8.98 -4.15
C ALA A 235 -27.40 9.81 -3.76
N VAL A 236 -28.26 10.04 -4.76
CA VAL A 236 -29.59 10.61 -4.59
C VAL A 236 -30.53 9.74 -5.41
N GLU A 237 -31.44 9.06 -4.73
CA GLU A 237 -32.46 8.23 -5.36
C GLU A 237 -33.79 8.95 -5.24
N VAL A 238 -34.36 9.30 -6.39
CA VAL A 238 -35.72 9.86 -6.46
C VAL A 238 -36.60 8.73 -7.00
N PRO A 239 -37.49 8.13 -6.18
CA PRO A 239 -38.39 7.09 -6.62
C PRO A 239 -39.31 7.64 -7.71
N GLU A 240 -39.68 6.77 -8.64
CA GLU A 240 -40.72 7.09 -9.62
C GLU A 240 -42.01 7.40 -8.87
N VAL A 241 -42.52 8.62 -9.08
CA VAL A 241 -43.73 9.11 -8.43
C VAL A 241 -44.90 8.23 -8.86
N GLY A 242 -45.39 7.39 -7.94
CA GLY A 242 -46.71 6.75 -8.07
C GLY A 242 -47.83 7.79 -7.90
N ALA A 243 -49.06 7.44 -8.27
CA ALA A 243 -50.21 8.37 -8.29
C ALA A 243 -50.61 9.01 -6.94
N GLU A 244 -49.89 8.74 -5.85
CA GLU A 244 -50.08 9.35 -4.54
C GLU A 244 -48.98 10.39 -4.25
N SER A 245 -49.41 11.58 -3.84
CA SER A 245 -48.81 12.86 -4.20
C SER A 245 -47.60 13.33 -3.38
N GLN A 246 -46.74 12.45 -2.87
CA GLN A 246 -45.52 12.82 -2.14
C GLN A 246 -44.29 12.13 -2.74
N ALA A 247 -43.28 12.92 -3.10
CA ALA A 247 -41.98 12.40 -3.53
C ALA A 247 -41.01 12.49 -2.34
N PHE A 248 -40.52 11.35 -1.88
CA PHE A 248 -39.38 11.27 -0.96
C PHE A 248 -38.13 10.99 -1.76
N ALA A 249 -37.00 11.64 -1.48
CA ALA A 249 -35.71 11.29 -2.05
C ALA A 249 -34.82 10.66 -0.99
N THR A 250 -34.18 9.53 -1.31
CA THR A 250 -33.16 8.93 -0.45
C THR A 250 -31.81 9.54 -0.81
N VAL A 251 -31.13 10.12 0.16
CA VAL A 251 -29.80 10.71 0.00
C VAL A 251 -28.80 9.97 0.87
N ILE A 252 -27.73 9.49 0.26
CA ILE A 252 -26.62 8.86 0.97
C ILE A 252 -25.50 9.89 1.10
N LEU A 253 -25.11 10.22 2.33
CA LEU A 253 -24.00 11.11 2.66
C LEU A 253 -22.88 10.31 3.32
N ARG A 254 -21.63 10.71 3.11
CA ARG A 254 -20.47 10.16 3.83
C ARG A 254 -19.68 11.27 4.49
N GLU A 255 -19.38 11.11 5.77
CA GLU A 255 -18.47 11.95 6.53
C GLU A 255 -17.04 11.78 6.02
N GLU A 256 -16.34 12.89 5.80
CA GLU A 256 -14.97 12.94 5.27
C GLU A 256 -14.01 13.52 6.30
#